data_AF-A0A3D1YZC4-F1
#
_entry.id   AF-A0A3D1YZC4-F1
#
_cell.length_a   1.000
_cell.length_b   1.000
_cell.length_c   1.000
_cell.angle_alpha   90.00
_cell.angle_beta   90.00
_cell.angle_gamma   90.00
#
_symmetry.space_group_name_H-M   'P 1'
#
loop_
_entity.id
_entity.type
_entity.pdbx_description
1 polymer ?
#
loop_
_entity_poly.entity_id
_entity_poly.type
_entity_poly.pdbx_seq_one_letter_code
_entity_poly.pdbx_strand_id
1 'polypeptide(L)' 'TDCESGPGEILQNGAYGRLVPVGDVTALADAISATLRSPLTPKKLKERALEFSLERVIEEYAALLTRFEPAEQFGMRAS' A
#
# COMPACT_ATOMS: atom_id res chain seq x y z
N THR A 1 -11.72 10.26 -1.48
CA THR A 1 -12.01 11.38 -0.56
C THR A 1 -11.06 11.27 0.60
N ASP A 2 -10.57 12.37 1.16
CA ASP A 2 -9.53 12.42 2.18
C ASP A 2 -10.14 12.20 3.56
N CYS A 3 -10.30 10.93 3.94
CA CYS A 3 -10.71 10.56 5.30
C CYS A 3 -9.48 10.12 6.12
N GLU A 4 -9.56 10.34 7.43
CA GLU A 4 -8.46 10.16 8.39
C GLU A 4 -7.85 8.74 8.38
N SER A 5 -8.63 7.71 8.01
CA SER A 5 -8.25 6.30 8.23
C SER A 5 -8.09 5.46 6.95
N GLY A 6 -7.86 6.05 5.76
CA GLY A 6 -7.84 5.20 4.56
C GLY A 6 -7.01 5.67 3.37
N PRO A 7 -7.58 6.49 2.47
CA PRO A 7 -7.05 6.64 1.12
C PRO A 7 -5.80 7.52 1.05
N GLY A 8 -5.52 8.35 2.07
CA GLY A 8 -4.30 9.15 2.15
C GLY A 8 -3.03 8.30 2.06
N GLU A 9 -2.95 7.26 2.89
CA GLU A 9 -1.83 6.32 2.91
C GLU A 9 -1.70 5.53 1.60
N ILE A 10 -2.82 4.94 1.13
CA ILE A 10 -2.83 4.14 -0.10
C ILE A 10 -2.38 4.97 -1.30
N LEU A 11 -2.86 6.21 -1.41
CA LEU A 11 -2.54 7.10 -2.53
C LEU A 11 -1.26 7.91 -2.34
N GLN A 12 -0.52 7.69 -1.24
CA GLN A 12 0.67 8.44 -0.86
C GLN A 12 0.42 9.96 -0.94
N ASN A 13 -0.59 10.42 -0.18
CA ASN A 13 -0.99 11.82 -0.08
C ASN A 13 -1.23 12.50 -1.44
N GLY A 14 -1.78 11.75 -2.40
CA GLY A 14 -2.16 12.29 -3.70
C GLY A 14 -1.26 11.86 -4.86
N ALA A 15 -0.10 11.26 -4.60
CA ALA A 15 0.89 10.93 -5.63
C ALA A 15 0.40 9.88 -6.66
N TYR A 16 -0.55 9.04 -6.26
CA TYR A 16 -1.15 7.98 -7.09
C TYR A 16 -2.63 8.21 -7.44
N GLY A 17 -3.22 9.31 -6.99
CA GLY A 17 -4.61 9.65 -7.24
C GLY A 17 -5.03 10.84 -6.41
N ARG A 18 -5.91 11.71 -6.94
CA ARG A 18 -6.29 12.95 -6.26
C ARG A 18 -7.13 12.67 -5.01
N LEU A 19 -6.78 13.33 -3.91
CA LEU A 19 -7.57 13.36 -2.68
C LEU A 19 -8.42 14.64 -2.67
N VAL A 20 -9.65 14.51 -2.16
CA VAL A 20 -10.63 15.61 -2.07
C VAL A 20 -11.36 15.51 -0.74
N PRO A 21 -11.82 16.62 -0.14
CA PRO A 21 -12.54 16.57 1.14
C PRO A 21 -13.73 15.60 1.12
N VAL A 22 -14.01 14.98 2.26
CA VAL A 22 -15.18 14.12 2.42
C VAL A 22 -16.46 14.97 2.31
N GLY A 23 -17.44 14.47 1.54
CA GLY A 23 -18.73 15.13 1.35
C GLY A 23 -18.74 16.25 0.30
N ASP A 24 -17.59 16.64 -0.23
CA ASP A 24 -17.51 17.67 -1.28
C ASP A 24 -17.71 17.03 -2.68
N VAL A 25 -18.96 17.06 -3.13
CA VAL A 25 -19.38 16.51 -4.43
C VAL A 25 -18.74 17.26 -5.59
N THR A 26 -18.63 18.59 -5.49
CA THR A 26 -18.05 19.43 -6.54
C THR A 26 -16.56 19.12 -6.69
N ALA A 27 -15.81 19.11 -5.58
CA ALA A 27 -14.39 18.77 -5.61
C ALA A 27 -14.14 17.36 -6.17
N LEU A 28 -15.00 16.39 -5.85
CA LEU A 28 -14.90 15.04 -6.40
C LEU A 28 -15.12 15.01 -7.93
N ALA A 29 -16.16 15.69 -8.42
CA ALA A 29 -16.45 15.76 -9.86
C ALA A 29 -15.30 16.43 -10.65
N ASP A 30 -14.74 17.50 -10.10
CA ASP A 30 -13.60 18.20 -10.68
C ASP A 30 -12.34 17.33 -10.70
N ALA A 31 -12.07 16.60 -9.61
CA ALA A 31 -10.94 15.69 -9.52
C ALA A 31 -11.03 14.53 -10.52
N ILE A 32 -12.22 13.98 -10.74
CA ILE A 32 -12.46 12.95 -11.77
C ILE A 32 -12.15 13.55 -13.15
N SER A 33 -12.72 14.71 -13.46
CA SER A 33 -12.52 15.39 -14.76
C SER A 33 -11.05 15.76 -15.01
N ALA A 34 -10.33 16.22 -13.99
CA ALA A 34 -8.90 16.50 -14.07
C ALA A 34 -8.06 15.23 -14.27
N THR A 35 -8.46 14.11 -13.66
CA THR A 35 -7.76 12.82 -13.80
C THR A 35 -7.92 12.24 -15.19
N LEU A 36 -9.11 12.34 -15.79
CA LEU A 36 -9.35 11.88 -17.16
C LEU A 36 -8.57 12.72 -18.19
N ARG A 37 -8.41 14.04 -17.95
CA ARG A 37 -7.63 14.93 -18.82
C ARG A 37 -6.13 14.73 -18.70
N SER A 38 -5.65 14.36 -17.52
CA SER A 38 -4.22 14.17 -17.24
C SER A 38 -4.04 12.92 -16.38
N PRO A 39 -4.10 11.73 -17.00
CA PRO A 39 -3.98 10.46 -16.29
C PRO A 39 -2.53 10.19 -15.89
N LEU A 40 -2.34 9.52 -14.76
CA LEU A 40 -1.07 8.90 -14.44
C LEU A 40 -0.84 7.71 -15.37
N THR A 41 0.43 7.43 -15.66
CA THR A 41 0.76 6.29 -16.53
C THR A 41 0.32 4.97 -15.88
N PRO A 42 -0.21 4.00 -16.65
CA PRO A 42 -0.56 2.68 -16.12
C PRO A 42 0.60 1.97 -15.42
N LYS A 43 1.84 2.17 -15.91
CA LYS A 43 3.05 1.62 -15.30
C LYS A 43 3.20 2.07 -13.84
N LYS A 44 3.17 3.38 -13.59
CA LYS A 44 3.26 3.97 -12.24
C LYS A 44 2.19 3.43 -11.29
N LEU A 45 0.96 3.29 -11.78
CA LEU A 45 -0.14 2.76 -10.96
C LEU A 45 0.03 1.28 -10.63
N LYS A 46 0.52 0.48 -11.59
CA LYS A 46 0.84 -0.94 -11.37
C LYS A 46 1.98 -1.12 -10.38
N GLU A 47 3.05 -0.32 -10.50
CA GLU A 47 4.19 -0.36 -9.58
C GLU A 47 3.75 -0.13 -8.13
N ARG A 48 2.89 0.87 -7.89
CA ARG A 48 2.32 1.09 -6.55
C ARG A 48 1.44 -0.07 -6.08
N ALA A 49 0.60 -0.61 -6.96
CA ALA A 49 -0.26 -1.74 -6.61
C ALA A 49 0.53 -2.99 -6.20
N LEU A 50 1.71 -3.21 -6.81
CA LEU A 50 2.60 -4.33 -6.48
C LEU A 50 3.19 -4.23 -5.06
N GLU A 51 3.18 -3.07 -4.42
CA GLU A 51 3.57 -2.96 -3.01
C GLU A 51 2.58 -3.67 -2.08
N PHE A 52 1.35 -3.91 -2.53
CA PHE A 52 0.32 -4.64 -1.80
C PHE A 52 0.12 -6.07 -2.33
N SER A 53 1.10 -6.61 -3.07
CA SER A 53 1.01 -7.96 -3.61
C SER A 53 1.13 -9.01 -2.50
N LEU A 54 0.53 -10.17 -2.73
CA LEU A 54 0.59 -11.28 -1.78
C LEU A 54 2.03 -11.72 -1.52
N GLU A 55 2.85 -11.78 -2.58
CA GLU A 55 4.26 -12.16 -2.51
C GLU A 55 5.02 -11.23 -1.55
N ARG A 56 4.87 -9.91 -1.72
CA ARG A 56 5.55 -8.93 -0.89
C ARG A 56 5.07 -8.97 0.57
N VAL A 57 3.76 -9.08 0.77
CA VAL A 57 3.19 -9.16 2.13
C VAL A 57 3.68 -10.43 2.84
N ILE A 58 3.71 -11.59 2.16
CA ILE A 58 4.22 -12.84 2.74
C ILE A 58 5.70 -12.68 3.12
N GLU A 59 6.53 -12.10 2.26
CA GLU A 59 7.95 -11.84 2.56
C GLU A 59 8.12 -10.97 3.81
N GLU A 60 7.32 -9.91 3.94
CA GLU A 60 7.36 -9.00 5.11
C GLU A 60 6.95 -9.71 6.41
N TYR A 61 5.88 -10.51 6.38
CA TYR A 61 5.46 -11.31 7.54
C TYR A 61 6.48 -12.40 7.89
N ALA A 62 7.03 -13.11 6.91
CA ALA A 62 8.04 -14.13 7.14
C ALA A 62 9.31 -13.56 7.77
N ALA A 63 9.77 -12.40 7.28
CA ALA A 63 10.92 -11.69 7.86
C ALA A 63 10.66 -11.26 9.31
N LEU A 64 9.43 -10.83 9.62
CA LEU A 64 9.04 -10.49 10.99
C LEU A 64 9.06 -11.72 11.90
N LEU A 65 8.42 -12.82 11.50
CA LEU A 65 8.33 -14.03 12.31
C LEU A 65 9.70 -14.66 12.56
N THR A 66 10.55 -14.75 11.53
CA THR A 66 11.91 -15.29 11.66
C THR A 66 12.81 -14.46 12.58
N ARG A 67 12.53 -13.17 12.75
CA ARG A 67 13.23 -12.32 13.74
C ARG A 67 12.85 -12.64 15.19
N PHE A 68 11.71 -13.27 15.43
CA PHE A 68 11.19 -13.60 16.76
C PHE A 68 11.27 -15.08 17.12
N GLU A 69 11.77 -15.94 16.23
CA GLU A 69 12.12 -17.31 16.58
C GLU A 69 13.25 -17.28 17.63
N PRO A 70 13.04 -17.79 18.87
CA PRO A 70 14.15 -18.06 19.77
C PRO A 70 15.05 -19.08 19.09
N ALA A 71 16.36 -18.97 19.25
CA ALA A 71 17.28 -20.02 18.84
C ALA A 71 16.94 -21.30 19.63
N GLU A 72 16.05 -22.16 19.10
CA GLU A 72 15.92 -23.51 19.60
C GLU A 72 17.23 -24.23 19.28
N GLN A 73 18.06 -24.31 20.32
CA GLN A 73 19.25 -25.12 20.41
C GLN A 73 18.82 -26.58 20.29
N PHE A 74 18.60 -27.06 19.06
CA PHE A 74 18.26 -28.45 18.80
C PHE A 74 19.45 -29.31 19.19
N GLY A 75 19.33 -29.95 20.35
CA GLY A 75 20.36 -30.74 20.99
C GLY A 75 20.79 -31.89 20.10
N MET A 76 21.91 -31.71 19.42
CA MET A 76 22.76 -32.80 18.94
C MET A 76 23.36 -33.49 20.19
N ARG A 77 22.62 -34.43 20.78
CA ARG A 77 23.23 -35.44 21.66
C ARG A 77 23.75 -36.56 20.76
N ALA A 78 25.07 -36.60 20.69
CA ALA A 78 25.81 -37.77 20.26
C ALA A 78 25.37 -39.01 21.05
N SER A 79 25.17 -40.10 20.32
CA SER A 79 25.44 -41.49 20.72
C SER A 79 25.91 -42.23 19.49
#